data_AF-A0A1G4J3N3-F1
#
_entry.id   AF-A0A1G4J3N3-F1
#
_cell.length_a   1.000
_cell.length_b   1.000
_cell.length_c   1.000
_cell.angle_alpha   90.00
_cell.angle_beta   90.00
_cell.angle_gamma   90.00
#
_symmetry.space_group_name_H-M   'P 1'
#
loop_
_entity.id
_entity.type
_entity.pdbx_description
1 polymer ?
#
loop_
_entity_poly.entity_id
_entity_poly.type
_entity_poly.pdbx_seq_one_letter_code
_entity_poly.pdbx_strand_id
1 'polypeptide(L)'
;MALAANVALLLLQIVLYRQQELSHGEKGGKLNDLLIEPVVDEIVLDRFTSHRVVKLYAPELTKLRLRTLKKEVTDLFSAGLPDKNTPVTVITLANHFYYTRINELEMDKIPGINQQMQTHVNHERQRQQQQQQQQQDPKSESP
;
A
#
# COMPACT_ATOMS: atom_id res chain seq x y z
N MET A 1 -3.98 -13.46 -8.67
CA MET A 1 -4.81 -12.26 -8.38
C MET A 1 -3.88 -11.08 -8.56
N ALA A 2 -4.31 -9.99 -9.18
CA ALA A 2 -3.43 -8.82 -9.28
C ALA A 2 -3.26 -8.19 -7.89
N LEU A 3 -2.01 -7.99 -7.44
CA LEU A 3 -1.74 -7.29 -6.19
C LEU A 3 -2.18 -5.82 -6.29
N ALA A 4 -2.76 -5.30 -5.22
CA ALA A 4 -3.03 -3.86 -5.11
C ALA A 4 -1.71 -3.07 -5.18
N ALA A 5 -1.75 -1.85 -5.74
CA ALA A 5 -0.54 -1.06 -6.03
C ALA A 5 0.35 -0.84 -4.79
N ASN A 6 -0.24 -0.56 -3.62
CA ASN A 6 0.48 -0.39 -2.36
C ASN A 6 1.16 -1.69 -1.88
N VAL A 7 0.54 -2.84 -2.10
CA VAL A 7 1.09 -4.15 -1.72
C VAL A 7 2.22 -4.56 -2.68
N ALA A 8 2.02 -4.35 -3.99
CA ALA A 8 3.05 -4.56 -5.00
C ALA A 8 4.27 -3.67 -4.76
N LEU A 9 4.05 -2.38 -4.47
CA LEU A 9 5.12 -1.43 -4.12
C LEU A 9 5.92 -1.91 -2.90
N LEU A 10 5.24 -2.29 -1.82
CA LEU A 10 5.90 -2.81 -0.62
C LEU A 10 6.74 -4.06 -0.92
N LEU A 11 6.18 -5.00 -1.69
CA LEU A 11 6.90 -6.21 -2.08
C LEU A 11 8.19 -5.87 -2.84
N LEU A 12 8.10 -4.98 -3.83
CA LEU A 12 9.25 -4.54 -4.62
C LEU A 12 10.29 -3.79 -3.77
N GLN A 13 9.86 -3.00 -2.78
CA GLN A 13 10.78 -2.34 -1.84
C GLN A 13 11.55 -3.34 -0.97
N ILE A 14 10.87 -4.37 -0.45
CA ILE A 14 11.52 -5.43 0.33
C ILE A 14 12.49 -6.22 -0.55
N VAL A 15 12.10 -6.55 -1.78
CA VAL A 15 12.96 -7.23 -2.76
C VAL A 15 14.18 -6.37 -3.07
N LEU A 16 14.01 -5.08 -3.33
CA LEU A 16 15.12 -4.14 -3.61
C LEU A 16 16.12 -4.12 -2.45
N TYR A 17 15.62 -3.97 -1.23
CA TYR A 17 16.48 -3.95 -0.04
C TYR A 17 17.26 -5.25 0.10
N ARG A 18 16.62 -6.40 -0.17
CA ARG A 18 17.31 -7.69 -0.19
C ARG A 18 18.40 -7.76 -1.24
N GLN A 19 18.18 -7.21 -2.44
CA GLN A 19 19.19 -7.20 -3.50
C GLN A 19 20.40 -6.34 -3.13
N GLN A 20 20.17 -5.21 -2.44
CA GLN A 20 21.24 -4.36 -1.92
C GLN A 20 22.09 -5.11 -0.89
N GLU A 21 21.46 -5.79 0.07
CA GLU A 21 22.17 -6.64 1.04
C GLU A 21 23.02 -7.72 0.36
N LEU A 22 22.46 -8.39 -0.66
CA LEU A 22 23.16 -9.44 -1.40
C LEU A 22 24.33 -8.90 -2.21
N SER A 23 24.20 -7.69 -2.78
CA SER A 23 25.27 -7.07 -3.57
C SER A 23 26.48 -6.65 -2.75
N HIS A 24 26.31 -6.39 -1.45
CA HIS A 24 27.38 -6.01 -0.53
C HIS A 24 28.04 -7.19 0.20
N GLY A 25 27.55 -8.43 0.02
CA GLY A 25 28.10 -9.62 0.66
C GLY A 25 29.42 -10.10 0.03
N GLU A 26 30.18 -10.95 0.73
CA GLU A 26 31.48 -11.47 0.26
C GLU A 26 31.45 -12.24 -1.07
N LYS A 27 30.28 -12.73 -1.48
CA LYS A 27 30.02 -13.38 -2.78
C LYS A 27 29.15 -12.53 -3.71
N GLY A 28 29.09 -11.22 -3.45
CA GLY A 28 28.04 -10.33 -3.95
C GLY A 28 27.86 -10.40 -5.46
N GLY A 29 26.64 -10.70 -5.88
CA GLY A 29 26.23 -10.53 -7.28
C GLY A 29 26.28 -9.04 -7.64
N LYS A 30 26.53 -8.73 -8.91
CA LYS A 30 26.47 -7.34 -9.37
C LYS A 30 25.04 -6.83 -9.15
N LEU A 31 24.88 -5.72 -8.43
CA LEU A 31 23.57 -5.17 -8.10
C LEU A 31 22.69 -5.01 -9.36
N ASN A 32 23.27 -4.55 -10.47
CA ASN A 32 22.53 -4.39 -11.73
C ASN A 32 21.88 -5.70 -12.22
N ASP A 33 22.55 -6.84 -12.07
CA ASP A 33 22.01 -8.14 -12.47
C ASP A 33 20.88 -8.55 -11.51
N LEU A 34 21.07 -8.34 -10.20
CA LEU A 34 20.05 -8.60 -9.18
C LEU A 34 18.81 -7.70 -9.32
N LEU A 35 18.95 -6.52 -9.92
CA LEU A 35 17.81 -5.63 -10.19
C LEU A 35 16.97 -6.09 -11.40
N ILE A 36 17.54 -6.90 -12.29
CA ILE A 36 16.85 -7.47 -13.46
C ILE A 36 16.27 -8.85 -13.09
N GLU A 37 17.06 -9.67 -12.41
CA GLU A 37 16.68 -11.01 -11.95
C GLU A 37 16.77 -11.09 -10.41
N PRO A 38 15.75 -10.61 -9.69
CA PRO A 38 15.82 -10.49 -8.24
C PRO A 38 15.78 -11.85 -7.53
N VAL A 39 16.60 -11.98 -6.50
CA VAL A 39 16.55 -13.11 -5.57
C VAL A 39 15.40 -12.90 -4.59
N VAL A 40 14.43 -13.81 -4.62
CA VAL A 40 13.32 -13.89 -3.67
C VAL A 40 13.53 -15.12 -2.81
N ASP A 41 13.89 -14.93 -1.54
CA ASP A 41 14.22 -16.00 -0.59
C ASP A 41 13.36 -15.92 0.68
N GLU A 42 13.65 -16.78 1.66
CA GLU A 42 12.91 -16.83 2.93
C GLU A 42 12.97 -15.51 3.71
N ILE A 43 14.04 -14.72 3.55
CA ILE A 43 14.15 -13.41 4.20
C ILE A 43 13.15 -12.42 3.59
N VAL A 44 12.98 -12.44 2.26
CA VAL A 44 11.93 -11.63 1.61
C VAL A 44 10.55 -12.09 2.06
N LEU A 45 10.30 -13.40 2.13
CA LEU A 45 9.02 -13.93 2.59
C LEU A 45 8.69 -13.52 4.01
N ASP A 46 9.61 -13.71 4.95
CA ASP A 46 9.42 -13.36 6.34
C ASP A 46 9.17 -11.86 6.50
N ARG A 47 10.00 -11.02 5.88
CA ARG A 47 9.81 -9.56 5.89
C ARG A 47 8.46 -9.14 5.32
N PHE A 48 8.02 -9.76 4.23
CA PHE A 48 6.75 -9.43 3.58
C PHE A 48 5.54 -9.87 4.42
N THR A 49 5.50 -11.14 4.83
CA THR A 49 4.36 -11.72 5.56
C THR A 49 4.23 -11.20 6.99
N SER A 50 5.34 -10.78 7.61
CA SER A 50 5.34 -10.17 8.93
C SER A 50 5.03 -8.66 8.91
N HIS A 51 5.06 -8.00 7.75
CA HIS A 51 4.93 -6.54 7.64
C HIS A 51 3.54 -6.04 8.07
N ARG A 52 3.52 -4.92 8.81
CA ARG A 52 2.29 -4.33 9.37
C ARG A 52 1.27 -3.97 8.28
N VAL A 53 1.72 -3.43 7.15
CA VAL A 53 0.83 -3.07 6.03
C VAL A 53 0.16 -4.31 5.44
N VAL A 54 0.88 -5.42 5.29
CA VAL A 54 0.30 -6.67 4.79
C VAL A 54 -0.74 -7.21 5.78
N LYS A 55 -0.40 -7.24 7.07
CA LYS A 55 -1.33 -7.68 8.12
C LYS A 55 -2.63 -6.87 8.19
N LEU A 56 -2.55 -5.56 7.92
CA LEU A 56 -3.71 -4.66 8.03
C LEU A 56 -4.56 -4.63 6.75
N TYR A 57 -3.93 -4.61 5.57
CA TYR A 57 -4.61 -4.36 4.30
C TYR A 57 -4.78 -5.59 3.41
N ALA A 58 -4.00 -6.65 3.64
CA ALA A 58 -4.03 -7.90 2.87
C ALA A 58 -3.72 -9.11 3.77
N PRO A 59 -4.50 -9.34 4.84
CA PRO A 59 -4.20 -10.37 5.85
C PRO A 59 -4.13 -11.79 5.25
N GLU A 60 -4.81 -12.05 4.15
CA GLU A 60 -4.74 -13.30 3.38
C GLU A 60 -3.33 -13.61 2.88
N LEU A 61 -2.51 -12.59 2.63
CA LEU A 61 -1.14 -12.73 2.15
C LEU A 61 -0.14 -13.09 3.26
N THR A 62 -0.53 -12.99 4.54
CA THR A 62 0.33 -13.35 5.68
C THR A 62 0.67 -14.85 5.74
N LYS A 63 -0.11 -15.70 5.06
CA LYS A 63 0.07 -17.16 5.00
C LYS A 63 0.69 -17.63 3.69
N LEU A 64 1.28 -16.72 2.92
CA LEU A 64 1.94 -17.08 1.67
C LEU A 64 3.12 -18.04 1.91
N ARG A 65 3.36 -18.88 0.90
CA ARG A 65 4.55 -19.72 0.83
C ARG A 65 5.55 -19.07 -0.12
N LEU A 66 6.85 -19.35 0.07
CA LEU A 66 7.92 -18.80 -0.76
C LEU A 66 7.66 -19.00 -2.27
N ARG A 67 7.17 -20.18 -2.66
CA ARG A 67 6.83 -20.48 -4.06
C ARG A 67 5.80 -19.50 -4.64
N THR A 68 4.77 -19.17 -3.86
CA THR A 68 3.73 -18.24 -4.30
C THR A 68 4.29 -16.83 -4.37
N LEU A 69 5.09 -16.41 -3.39
CA LEU A 69 5.71 -15.09 -3.41
C LEU A 69 6.64 -14.90 -4.63
N LYS A 70 7.46 -15.91 -4.94
CA LYS A 70 8.29 -15.94 -6.15
C LYS A 70 7.43 -15.73 -7.40
N LYS A 71 6.31 -16.45 -7.49
CA LYS A 71 5.37 -16.30 -8.59
C LYS A 71 4.81 -14.89 -8.68
N GLU A 72 4.38 -14.28 -7.58
CA GLU A 72 3.86 -12.90 -7.58
C GLU A 72 4.93 -11.91 -8.10
N VAL A 73 6.19 -12.05 -7.67
CA VAL A 73 7.30 -11.22 -8.19
C VAL A 73 7.52 -11.46 -9.69
N THR A 74 7.52 -12.72 -10.14
CA THR A 74 7.64 -13.05 -11.57
C THR A 74 6.48 -12.48 -12.38
N ASP A 75 5.25 -12.55 -11.87
CA ASP A 75 4.06 -12.02 -12.53
C ASP A 75 4.14 -10.48 -12.65
N LEU A 76 4.67 -9.77 -11.64
CA LEU A 76 4.94 -8.33 -11.71
C LEU A 76 5.96 -7.98 -12.80
N PHE A 77 7.06 -8.72 -12.87
CA PHE A 77 8.09 -8.51 -13.91
C PHE A 77 7.55 -8.83 -15.31
N SER A 78 6.72 -9.87 -15.43
CA SER A 78 6.11 -10.30 -16.70
C SER A 78 5.07 -9.31 -17.20
N ALA A 79 4.30 -8.69 -16.29
CA ALA A 79 3.40 -7.59 -16.65
C ALA A 79 4.18 -6.38 -17.21
N GLY A 80 5.38 -6.13 -16.66
CA GLY A 80 6.30 -5.12 -17.13
C GLY A 80 5.80 -3.70 -16.92
N LEU A 81 6.33 -2.76 -17.70
CA LEU A 81 5.99 -1.34 -17.63
C LEU A 81 5.06 -0.93 -18.78
N PRO A 82 4.27 0.16 -18.59
CA PRO A 82 3.48 0.75 -19.68
C PRO A 82 4.36 1.26 -20.82
N ASP A 83 5.46 1.95 -20.50
CA ASP A 83 6.47 2.33 -21.48
C ASP A 83 7.39 1.15 -21.80
N LYS A 84 7.32 0.68 -23.05
CA LYS A 84 8.09 -0.48 -23.54
C LYS A 84 9.56 -0.18 -23.78
N ASN A 85 9.97 1.09 -23.80
CA ASN A 85 11.36 1.48 -23.98
C ASN A 85 12.15 1.50 -22.67
N THR A 86 11.44 1.55 -21.52
CA THR A 86 12.07 1.54 -20.21
C THR A 86 12.41 0.11 -19.80
N PRO A 87 13.67 -0.18 -19.38
CA PRO A 87 14.04 -1.51 -18.92
C PRO A 87 13.27 -1.89 -17.66
N VAL A 88 12.77 -3.13 -17.61
CA VAL A 88 12.07 -3.67 -16.45
C VAL A 88 13.10 -4.11 -15.42
N THR A 89 13.10 -3.44 -14.28
CA THR A 89 13.95 -3.72 -13.12
C THR A 89 13.14 -3.56 -11.85
N VAL A 90 13.63 -4.05 -10.71
CA VAL A 90 12.99 -3.82 -9.41
C VAL A 90 12.74 -2.33 -9.17
N ILE A 91 13.69 -1.46 -9.51
CA ILE A 91 13.60 -0.01 -9.29
C ILE A 91 12.55 0.61 -10.21
N THR A 92 12.59 0.32 -11.52
CA THR A 92 11.66 0.94 -12.47
C THR A 92 10.23 0.47 -12.22
N LEU A 93 10.02 -0.79 -11.83
CA LEU A 93 8.72 -1.29 -11.36
C LEU A 93 8.28 -0.60 -10.06
N ALA A 94 9.16 -0.48 -9.06
CA ALA A 94 8.81 0.18 -7.80
C ALA A 94 8.41 1.65 -8.05
N ASN A 95 9.14 2.36 -8.90
CA ASN A 95 8.80 3.73 -9.28
C ASN A 95 7.43 3.79 -9.99
N HIS A 96 7.14 2.86 -10.90
CA HIS A 96 5.84 2.79 -11.54
C HIS A 96 4.69 2.64 -10.51
N PHE A 97 4.79 1.66 -9.61
CA PHE A 97 3.77 1.47 -8.58
C PHE A 97 3.71 2.61 -7.56
N TYR A 98 4.83 3.29 -7.31
CA TYR A 98 4.87 4.50 -6.49
C TYR A 98 4.02 5.62 -7.12
N TYR A 99 4.22 5.91 -8.41
CA TYR A 99 3.43 6.92 -9.12
C TYR A 99 1.95 6.53 -9.20
N THR A 100 1.65 5.26 -9.51
CA THR A 100 0.27 4.76 -9.48
C THR A 100 -0.37 5.00 -8.11
N ARG A 101 0.37 4.71 -7.03
CA ARG A 101 -0.15 4.89 -5.68
C ARG A 101 -0.32 6.35 -5.30
N ILE A 102 0.57 7.24 -5.70
CA ILE A 102 0.39 8.69 -5.50
C ILE A 102 -0.89 9.16 -6.19
N ASN A 103 -1.08 8.78 -7.46
CA ASN A 103 -2.27 9.17 -8.21
C ASN A 103 -3.56 8.66 -7.56
N GLU A 104 -3.57 7.40 -7.09
CA GLU A 104 -4.70 6.85 -6.31
C GLU A 104 -4.97 7.66 -5.04
N LEU A 105 -3.93 8.07 -4.32
CA LEU A 105 -4.06 8.82 -3.09
C LEU A 105 -4.62 10.23 -3.35
N GLU A 106 -4.05 10.94 -4.31
CA GLU A 106 -4.40 12.33 -4.62
C GLU A 106 -5.78 12.45 -5.26
N MET A 107 -6.14 11.53 -6.17
CA MET A 107 -7.36 11.65 -6.97
C MET A 107 -8.58 10.99 -6.32
N ASP A 108 -8.40 9.97 -5.48
CA ASP A 108 -9.50 9.19 -4.90
C ASP A 108 -9.47 9.23 -3.36
N LYS A 109 -8.39 8.71 -2.75
CA LYS A 109 -8.42 8.44 -1.30
C LYS A 109 -8.46 9.70 -0.44
N ILE A 110 -7.60 10.68 -0.70
CA ILE A 110 -7.55 11.92 0.08
C ILE A 110 -8.85 12.74 -0.07
N PRO A 111 -9.36 12.99 -1.30
CA PRO A 111 -10.66 13.65 -1.47
C PRO A 111 -11.80 12.92 -0.75
N GLY A 112 -11.86 11.59 -0.85
CA GLY A 112 -12.87 10.78 -0.17
C GLY A 112 -12.83 10.93 1.35
N ILE A 113 -11.62 10.88 1.94
CA ILE A 113 -11.43 11.10 3.38
C ILE A 113 -11.86 12.51 3.79
N ASN A 114 -11.52 13.53 3.00
CA ASN A 114 -11.92 14.91 3.28
C ASN A 114 -13.45 15.07 3.30
N GLN A 115 -14.15 14.44 2.35
CA GLN A 115 -15.62 14.44 2.32
C GLN A 115 -16.22 13.70 3.53
N GLN A 116 -15.65 12.55 3.90
CA GLN A 116 -16.10 11.79 5.08
C GLN A 116 -15.92 12.61 6.37
N MET A 117 -14.76 13.26 6.54
CA MET A 117 -14.50 14.13 7.69
C MET A 117 -15.47 15.31 7.74
N GLN A 118 -15.68 16.01 6.62
CA GLN A 118 -16.63 17.13 6.56
C GLN A 118 -18.05 16.68 6.90
N THR A 119 -18.46 15.51 6.41
CA THR A 119 -19.76 14.91 6.71
C THR A 119 -19.89 14.63 8.20
N HIS A 120 -18.88 14.01 8.82
CA HIS A 120 -18.86 13.74 10.27
C HIS A 120 -18.98 15.03 11.09
N VAL A 121 -18.19 16.05 10.77
CA VAL A 121 -18.21 17.35 11.46
C VAL A 121 -19.58 18.03 11.33
N ASN A 122 -20.20 17.96 10.15
CA ASN A 122 -21.53 18.53 9.95
C ASN A 122 -22.61 17.80 10.76
N HIS A 123 -22.54 16.46 10.83
CA HIS A 123 -23.46 15.65 11.65
C HIS A 123 -23.30 15.93 13.14
N GLU A 124 -22.08 16.16 13.63
CA GLU A 124 -21.85 16.53 15.02
C GLU A 124 -22.40 17.91 15.35
N ARG A 125 -22.20 18.90 14.45
CA ARG A 125 -22.80 20.24 14.61
C ARG A 125 -24.32 20.20 14.66
N GLN A 126 -24.96 19.43 13.78
CA GLN A 126 -26.42 19.29 13.78
C GLN A 126 -26.94 18.66 15.08
N ARG A 127 -26.26 17.63 15.60
CA ARG A 127 -26.60 17.01 16.88
C ARG A 127 -26.50 18.00 18.05
N GLN A 128 -25.47 18.85 18.07
CA GLN A 128 -25.33 19.88 19.10
C GLN A 128 -26.43 20.94 19.02
N GLN A 129 -26.81 21.38 17.82
CA GLN A 129 -27.89 22.36 17.63
C GLN A 129 -29.26 21.80 18.08
N GLN A 130 -29.56 20.54 17.78
CA GLN A 130 -30.79 19.88 18.21
C GLN A 130 -30.86 19.72 19.75
N GLN A 131 -29.74 19.40 20.39
CA GLN A 131 -29.67 19.31 21.86
C GLN A 131 -29.85 20.67 22.54
N GLN A 132 -29.34 21.76 21.96
CA GLN A 132 -29.53 23.11 22.49
C GLN A 132 -30.98 23.60 22.35
N GLN A 133 -31.66 23.28 21.24
CA GLN A 133 -33.08 23.61 21.06
C GLN A 133 -33.98 22.87 22.06
N GLN A 134 -33.71 21.58 22.31
CA GLN A 134 -34.50 20.80 23.28
C GLN A 134 -34.30 21.22 24.74
N GLN A 135 -33.18 21.86 25.08
CA GLN A 135 -32.93 22.38 26.43
C GLN A 135 -33.50 23.78 26.68
N GLN A 136 -33.90 24.52 25.64
CA GLN A 136 -34.50 25.86 25.77
C GLN A 136 -36.04 25.82 25.93
N ASP A 137 -36.70 24.68 25.70
CA ASP A 137 -38.16 24.50 25.87
C ASP A 137 -38.56 23.65 27.11
N PRO A 138 -38.39 24.15 28.36
CA PRO A 138 -39.24 23.65 29.46
C PRO A 138 -39.87 24.75 30.33
N LYS A 139 -40.23 25.92 29.76
CA LYS A 139 -41.01 26.95 30.48
C LYS A 139 -42.02 27.68 29.59
N SER A 140 -42.99 26.95 29.06
CA SER A 140 -44.14 27.57 28.39
C SER A 140 -45.38 26.68 28.47
N GLU A 141 -45.60 25.99 29.59
CA GLU A 141 -46.93 25.41 29.86
C GLU A 141 -47.09 25.14 31.37
N SER A 142 -47.69 26.10 32.08
CA SER A 142 -48.97 25.84 32.75
C SER A 142 -49.54 27.13 33.39
N PRO A 143 -50.88 27.25 33.48
CA PRO A 143 -51.63 28.49 33.66
C PRO A 143 -51.62 29.09 35.08
#